data_AF-A0A964YYC1-F1
#
_entry.id   AF-A0A964YYC1-F1
#
_cell.length_a   1.000
_cell.length_b   1.000
_cell.length_c   1.000
_cell.angle_alpha   90.00
_cell.angle_beta   90.00
_cell.angle_gamma   90.00
#
_symmetry.space_group_name_H-M   'P 1'
#
loop_
_entity.id
_entity.type
_entity.pdbx_description
1 polymer ?
#
loop_
_entity_poly.entity_id
_entity_poly.type
_entity_poly.pdbx_seq_one_letter_code
_entity_poly.pdbx_strand_id
1 'polypeptide(L)'
;MKRQIFNILLFPALVINFYLVFSGALNIKSMLPRIAGGGFESLPSGLRLIYLGLSMFMIWQLLYANRLINLPTPWGSRTDRTVGFLIVLSVLSALVNAISRSPVERWNAIPALMVALGFYLLRRSSKQN
;
A
#
# COMPACT_ATOMS: atom_id res chain seq x y z
N MET A 1 2.97 13.87 -16.26
CA MET A 1 1.87 13.26 -15.48
C MET A 1 2.26 12.00 -14.70
N LYS A 2 2.69 10.87 -15.32
CA LYS A 2 3.02 9.62 -14.59
C LYS A 2 4.00 9.81 -13.42
N ARG A 3 5.09 10.56 -13.64
CA ARG A 3 6.10 10.83 -12.61
C ARG A 3 5.57 11.65 -11.43
N GLN A 4 4.66 12.60 -11.68
CA GLN A 4 4.00 13.37 -10.62
C GLN A 4 3.07 12.49 -9.78
N ILE A 5 2.28 11.62 -10.44
CA ILE A 5 1.43 10.64 -9.74
C ILE A 5 2.27 9.75 -8.83
N PHE A 6 3.43 9.28 -9.31
CA PHE A 6 4.34 8.49 -8.50
C PHE A 6 4.91 9.28 -7.32
N ASN A 7 5.49 10.46 -7.55
CA ASN A 7 6.15 11.23 -6.50
C ASN A 7 5.19 11.76 -5.43
N ILE A 8 3.96 12.14 -5.80
CA ILE A 8 3.00 12.81 -4.90
C ILE A 8 2.09 11.79 -4.20
N LEU A 9 1.66 10.73 -4.89
CA LEU A 9 0.72 9.76 -4.34
C LEU A 9 1.41 8.47 -3.93
N LEU A 10 2.01 7.76 -4.89
CA LEU A 10 2.46 6.38 -4.66
C LEU A 10 3.67 6.31 -3.74
N PHE A 11 4.70 7.11 -3.98
CA PHE A 11 5.94 7.07 -3.21
C PHE A 11 5.70 7.33 -1.71
N PRO A 12 5.13 8.48 -1.30
CA PRO A 12 4.93 8.75 0.12
C PRO A 12 3.95 7.75 0.76
N ALA A 13 2.87 7.38 0.07
CA ALA A 13 1.88 6.47 0.63
C ALA A 13 2.42 5.04 0.80
N LEU A 14 3.23 4.54 -0.15
CA LEU A 14 3.88 3.23 -0.03
C LEU A 14 4.96 3.24 1.06
N VAL A 15 5.71 4.33 1.23
CA VAL A 15 6.70 4.47 2.32
C VAL A 15 6.00 4.46 3.68
N ILE A 16 4.90 5.18 3.84
CA ILE A 16 4.11 5.19 5.09
C ILE A 16 3.55 3.80 5.38
N ASN A 17 2.94 3.13 4.39
CA ASN A 17 2.42 1.78 4.55
C ASN A 17 3.53 0.78 4.86
N PHE A 18 4.68 0.87 4.20
CA PHE A 18 5.84 0.04 4.48
C PHE A 18 6.31 0.22 5.92
N TYR A 19 6.49 1.47 6.38
CA TYR A 19 6.92 1.76 7.74
C TYR A 19 5.98 1.14 8.78
N LEU A 20 4.67 1.27 8.59
CA LEU A 20 3.66 0.68 9.47
C LEU A 20 3.77 -0.84 9.50
N VAL A 21 3.70 -1.48 8.33
CA VAL A 21 3.70 -2.94 8.22
C VAL A 21 5.03 -3.54 8.72
N PHE A 22 6.16 -2.92 8.37
CA PHE A 22 7.48 -3.35 8.81
C PHE A 22 7.67 -3.21 10.33
N SER A 23 7.13 -2.15 10.94
CA SER A 23 7.16 -2.01 12.40
C SER A 23 6.37 -3.11 13.12
N GLY A 24 5.35 -3.69 12.47
CA GLY A 24 4.64 -4.88 12.94
C GLY A 24 5.52 -6.14 12.92
N ALA A 25 6.34 -6.32 11.88
CA ALA A 25 7.30 -7.43 11.82
C ALA A 25 8.35 -7.34 12.96
N LEU A 26 8.81 -6.12 13.22
CA LEU A 26 9.74 -5.82 14.31
C LEU A 26 9.09 -5.81 15.70
N ASN A 27 7.75 -5.90 15.77
CA ASN A 27 6.99 -5.83 17.01
C ASN A 27 7.27 -4.54 17.82
N ILE A 28 7.30 -3.40 17.14
CA ILE A 28 7.52 -2.09 17.78
C ILE A 28 6.27 -1.71 18.58
N LYS A 29 6.39 -1.70 19.92
CA LYS A 29 5.27 -1.49 20.85
C LYS A 29 4.47 -0.20 20.58
N SER A 30 5.14 0.89 20.26
CA SER A 30 4.49 2.20 19.98
C SER A 30 3.63 2.19 18.70
N MET A 31 3.80 1.19 17.82
CA MET A 31 3.06 1.09 16.56
C MET A 31 1.92 0.07 16.61
N LEU A 32 1.81 -0.75 17.67
CA LEU A 32 0.75 -1.75 17.84
C LEU A 32 -0.68 -1.16 17.75
N PRO A 33 -0.96 0.06 18.29
CA PRO A 33 -2.26 0.70 18.11
C PRO A 33 -2.65 0.98 16.66
N ARG A 34 -1.67 1.02 15.74
CA ARG A 34 -1.86 1.28 14.31
C ARG A 34 -1.89 0.02 13.45
N ILE A 35 -1.58 -1.16 13.99
CA ILE A 35 -1.32 -2.35 13.17
C ILE A 35 -2.30 -3.47 13.43
N ALA A 36 -2.78 -3.57 14.68
CA ALA A 36 -3.66 -4.66 15.12
C ALA A 36 -4.73 -4.14 16.09
N GLY A 37 -5.30 -2.95 15.83
CA GLY A 37 -6.33 -2.35 16.67
C GLY A 37 -5.91 -2.04 18.11
N GLY A 38 -4.62 -2.12 18.44
CA GLY A 38 -4.13 -2.07 19.83
C GLY A 38 -4.52 -3.28 20.68
N GLY A 39 -4.99 -4.37 20.07
CA GLY A 39 -5.46 -5.57 20.79
C GLY A 39 -4.35 -6.49 21.30
N PHE A 40 -3.09 -6.14 21.07
CA PHE A 40 -1.92 -6.94 21.45
C PHE A 40 -0.93 -6.09 22.23
N GLU A 41 -0.38 -6.64 23.31
CA GLU A 41 0.81 -6.09 23.99
C GLU A 41 2.10 -6.51 23.27
N SER A 42 2.05 -7.63 22.55
CA SER A 42 3.09 -8.11 21.65
C SER A 42 2.48 -8.96 20.55
N LEU A 43 3.02 -8.85 19.33
CA LEU A 43 2.56 -9.64 18.20
C LEU A 43 3.14 -11.07 18.27
N PRO A 44 2.29 -12.11 18.19
CA PRO A 44 2.73 -13.49 18.01
C PRO A 44 3.70 -13.64 16.84
N SER A 45 4.70 -14.53 16.98
CA SER A 45 5.73 -14.75 15.94
C SER A 45 5.15 -15.05 14.56
N GLY A 46 4.04 -15.80 14.49
CA GLY A 46 3.33 -16.06 13.23
C GLY A 46 2.83 -14.79 12.56
N LEU A 47 2.20 -13.87 13.31
CA LEU A 47 1.76 -12.59 12.76
C LEU A 47 2.94 -11.73 12.32
N ARG A 48 4.03 -11.72 13.09
CA ARG A 48 5.25 -10.97 12.72
C ARG A 48 5.82 -11.42 11.37
N LEU A 49 5.81 -12.73 11.09
CA LEU A 49 6.22 -13.27 9.80
C LEU A 49 5.29 -12.83 8.66
N ILE A 50 3.98 -12.77 8.90
CA ILE A 50 3.02 -12.23 7.93
C ILE A 50 3.31 -10.75 7.64
N TYR A 51 3.51 -9.93 8.68
CA TYR A 51 3.89 -8.52 8.52
C TYR A 51 5.20 -8.37 7.75
N LEU A 52 6.18 -9.25 7.96
CA LEU A 52 7.43 -9.24 7.20
C LEU A 52 7.15 -9.49 5.70
N GLY A 53 6.36 -10.51 5.38
CA GLY A 53 5.95 -10.80 4.00
C GLY A 53 5.20 -9.63 3.35
N LEU A 54 4.27 -9.00 4.08
CA LEU A 54 3.56 -7.81 3.61
C LEU A 54 4.51 -6.63 3.39
N SER A 55 5.52 -6.45 4.24
CA SER A 55 6.49 -5.37 4.07
C SER A 55 7.33 -5.55 2.80
N MET A 56 7.74 -6.79 2.49
CA MET A 56 8.40 -7.12 1.23
C MET A 56 7.48 -6.89 0.03
N PHE A 57 6.18 -7.19 0.18
CA PHE A 57 5.20 -6.90 -0.86
C PHE A 57 5.05 -5.39 -1.13
N MET A 58 5.14 -4.53 -0.10
CA MET A 58 5.15 -3.07 -0.29
C MET A 58 6.41 -2.58 -1.02
N ILE A 59 7.58 -3.16 -0.74
CA ILE A 59 8.80 -2.88 -1.51
C ILE A 59 8.60 -3.26 -2.98
N TRP A 60 8.05 -4.44 -3.23
CA TRP A 60 7.74 -4.87 -4.60
C TRP A 60 6.77 -3.90 -5.29
N GLN A 61 5.71 -3.44 -4.61
CA GLN A 61 4.79 -2.44 -5.16
C GLN A 61 5.49 -1.14 -5.52
N LEU A 62 6.41 -0.66 -4.66
CA LEU A 62 7.18 0.55 -4.91
C LEU A 62 8.06 0.42 -6.15
N LEU A 63 8.81 -0.68 -6.27
CA LEU A 63 9.63 -0.97 -7.42
C LEU A 63 8.78 -1.14 -8.69
N TYR A 64 7.63 -1.79 -8.57
CA TYR A 64 6.69 -1.96 -9.67
C TYR A 64 6.11 -0.62 -10.13
N ALA A 65 5.68 0.24 -9.22
CA ALA A 65 5.20 1.59 -9.51
C ALA A 65 6.28 2.44 -10.22
N ASN A 66 7.54 2.36 -9.76
CA ASN A 66 8.66 3.03 -10.42
C ASN A 66 8.95 2.45 -11.83
N ARG A 67 8.73 1.14 -12.06
CA ARG A 67 8.79 0.56 -13.40
C ARG A 67 7.67 1.10 -14.30
N LEU A 68 6.44 1.20 -13.78
CA LEU A 68 5.27 1.63 -14.56
C LEU A 68 5.39 3.05 -15.11
N ILE A 69 6.03 3.97 -14.38
CA ILE A 69 6.20 5.35 -14.86
C ILE A 69 7.12 5.44 -16.09
N ASN A 70 8.02 4.47 -16.26
CA ASN A 70 8.97 4.40 -17.37
C ASN A 70 8.48 3.46 -18.50
N LEU A 71 7.38 2.73 -18.28
CA LEU A 71 6.86 1.78 -19.24
C LEU A 71 6.16 2.52 -20.41
N PRO A 72 6.45 2.15 -21.67
CA PRO A 72 5.72 2.65 -22.84
C PRO A 72 4.22 2.40 -22.72
N THR A 73 3.44 3.27 -23.35
CA THR A 73 1.98 3.14 -23.44
C THR A 73 1.55 2.83 -24.86
N PRO A 74 0.47 2.05 -25.04
CA PRO A 74 -0.38 1.47 -24.01
C PRO A 74 0.27 0.26 -23.30
N TRP A 75 -0.14 0.02 -22.04
CA TRP A 75 0.31 -1.17 -21.30
C TRP A 75 -0.31 -2.45 -21.84
N GLY A 76 0.45 -3.54 -21.80
CA GLY A 76 -0.07 -4.87 -22.14
C GLY A 76 -1.10 -5.39 -21.12
N SER A 77 -1.90 -6.37 -21.54
CA SER A 77 -3.00 -6.96 -20.74
C SER A 77 -2.56 -7.44 -19.34
N ARG A 78 -1.39 -8.07 -19.23
CA ARG A 78 -0.85 -8.52 -17.93
C ARG A 78 -0.62 -7.34 -16.98
N THR A 79 0.01 -6.27 -17.46
CA THR A 79 0.29 -5.07 -16.67
C THR A 79 -0.99 -4.39 -16.22
N ASP A 80 -1.97 -4.23 -17.12
CA ASP A 80 -3.27 -3.63 -16.79
C ASP A 80 -4.04 -4.44 -15.74
N ARG A 81 -4.01 -5.78 -15.82
CA ARG A 81 -4.60 -6.69 -14.81
C ARG A 81 -3.90 -6.59 -13.47
N THR A 82 -2.56 -6.59 -13.45
CA THR A 82 -1.79 -6.45 -12.21
C THR A 82 -2.10 -5.11 -11.52
N VAL A 83 -2.14 -4.01 -12.28
CA VAL A 83 -2.49 -2.70 -11.70
C VAL A 83 -3.95 -2.68 -11.23
N GLY A 84 -4.87 -3.29 -11.98
CA GLY A 84 -6.26 -3.50 -11.55
C GLY A 84 -6.37 -4.22 -10.20
N PHE A 85 -5.63 -5.31 -10.02
CA PHE A 85 -5.56 -6.04 -8.76
C PHE A 85 -5.02 -5.17 -7.62
N LEU A 86 -3.96 -4.40 -7.84
CA LEU A 86 -3.40 -3.50 -6.81
C LEU A 86 -4.36 -2.41 -6.38
N ILE A 87 -5.18 -1.88 -7.29
CA ILE A 87 -6.23 -0.91 -6.95
C ILE A 87 -7.24 -1.56 -6.01
N VAL A 88 -7.79 -2.73 -6.37
CA VAL A 88 -8.77 -3.44 -5.53
C VAL A 88 -8.20 -3.74 -4.16
N LEU A 89 -6.97 -4.29 -4.10
CA LEU A 89 -6.32 -4.62 -2.84
C LEU A 89 -6.11 -3.39 -1.95
N SER A 90 -5.73 -2.26 -2.54
CA SER A 90 -5.53 -0.99 -1.81
C SER A 90 -6.85 -0.41 -1.30
N VAL A 91 -7.93 -0.53 -2.07
CA VAL A 91 -9.28 -0.14 -1.62
C VAL A 91 -9.75 -1.02 -0.47
N LEU A 92 -9.58 -2.34 -0.56
CA LEU A 92 -9.92 -3.26 0.53
C LEU A 92 -9.10 -2.94 1.80
N SER A 93 -7.81 -2.67 1.65
CA SER A 93 -6.95 -2.26 2.76
C SER A 93 -7.45 -0.96 3.39
N ALA A 94 -7.83 0.04 2.59
CA ALA A 94 -8.39 1.29 3.09
C ALA A 94 -9.68 1.05 3.88
N LEU A 95 -10.59 0.22 3.36
CA LEU A 95 -11.85 -0.12 4.03
C LEU A 95 -11.61 -0.81 5.38
N VAL A 96 -10.71 -1.81 5.42
CA VAL A 96 -10.36 -2.52 6.67
C VAL A 96 -9.82 -1.56 7.72
N ASN A 97 -8.92 -0.65 7.34
CA ASN A 97 -8.40 0.35 8.27
C ASN A 97 -9.49 1.33 8.71
N ALA A 98 -10.36 1.78 7.80
CA ALA A 98 -11.41 2.75 8.09
C ALA A 98 -12.45 2.22 9.10
N ILE A 99 -12.75 0.92 9.06
CA ILE A 99 -13.67 0.27 10.02
C ILE A 99 -12.99 -0.21 11.30
N SER A 100 -11.68 0.04 11.48
CA SER A 100 -10.98 -0.38 12.70
C SER A 100 -11.61 0.25 13.94
N ARG A 101 -11.57 -0.50 15.05
CA ARG A 101 -11.97 -0.01 16.37
C ARG A 101 -10.95 0.98 16.95
N SER A 102 -9.69 0.95 16.51
CA SER A 102 -8.65 1.89 16.92
C SER A 102 -8.77 3.21 16.13
N PRO A 103 -9.02 4.36 16.79
CA PRO A 103 -9.04 5.66 16.10
C PRO A 103 -7.74 5.97 15.37
N VAL A 104 -6.60 5.49 15.89
CA VAL A 104 -5.28 5.72 15.29
C VAL A 104 -5.06 4.85 14.05
N GLU A 105 -5.59 3.63 14.03
CA GLU A 105 -5.51 2.75 12.86
C GLU A 105 -6.36 3.26 11.68
N ARG A 106 -7.49 3.91 11.95
CA ARG A 106 -8.33 4.53 10.89
C ARG A 106 -7.56 5.50 10.00
N TRP A 107 -6.55 6.18 10.55
CA TRP A 107 -5.69 7.07 9.78
C TRP A 107 -4.87 6.36 8.70
N ASN A 108 -4.64 5.05 8.82
CA ASN A 108 -3.97 4.26 7.78
C ASN A 108 -4.83 4.07 6.52
N ALA A 109 -6.14 4.34 6.59
CA ALA A 109 -7.00 4.32 5.41
C ALA A 109 -6.56 5.37 4.37
N ILE A 110 -6.02 6.51 4.81
CA ILE A 110 -5.57 7.60 3.93
C ILE A 110 -4.43 7.14 3.01
N PRO A 111 -3.28 6.66 3.51
CA PRO A 111 -2.21 6.19 2.63
C PRO A 111 -2.68 5.00 1.77
N ALA A 112 -3.53 4.10 2.26
CA ALA A 112 -4.09 3.04 1.42
C ALA A 112 -4.94 3.58 0.24
N LEU A 113 -5.79 4.59 0.48
CA LEU A 113 -6.55 5.28 -0.57
C LEU A 113 -5.65 6.03 -1.55
N MET A 114 -4.56 6.65 -1.07
CA MET A 114 -3.58 7.31 -1.95
C MET A 114 -2.91 6.30 -2.88
N VAL A 115 -2.60 5.08 -2.41
CA VAL A 115 -2.07 4.01 -3.26
C VAL A 115 -3.10 3.59 -4.32
N ALA A 116 -4.35 3.39 -3.91
CA ALA A 116 -5.44 3.05 -4.84
C ALA A 116 -5.62 4.11 -5.92
N LEU A 117 -5.70 5.39 -5.52
CA LEU A 117 -5.84 6.52 -6.43
C LEU A 117 -4.63 6.66 -7.35
N GLY A 118 -3.41 6.51 -6.81
CA GLY A 118 -2.18 6.58 -7.59
C GLY A 118 -2.14 5.53 -8.70
N PHE A 119 -2.44 4.27 -8.39
CA PHE A 119 -2.50 3.21 -9.40
C PHE A 119 -3.64 3.41 -10.40
N TYR A 120 -4.80 3.88 -9.94
CA TYR A 120 -5.92 4.21 -10.82
C TYR A 120 -5.56 5.30 -11.84
N LEU A 121 -4.94 6.39 -11.39
CA LEU A 121 -4.52 7.48 -12.26
C LEU A 121 -3.41 7.05 -13.23
N LEU A 122 -2.45 6.23 -12.79
CA LEU A 122 -1.45 5.66 -13.71
C LEU A 122 -2.10 4.77 -14.78
N ARG A 123 -3.04 3.90 -14.37
CA ARG A 123 -3.78 3.01 -15.29
C ARG A 123 -4.60 3.79 -16.30
N ARG A 124 -5.30 4.85 -15.87
CA ARG A 124 -6.04 5.75 -16.76
C ARG A 124 -5.11 6.45 -17.74
N SER A 125 -4.00 6.99 -17.25
CA SER A 125 -2.98 7.65 -18.07
C SER A 125 -2.38 6.73 -19.13
N SER A 126 -2.37 5.41 -18.87
CA SER A 126 -1.86 4.43 -19.82
C SER A 126 -2.79 4.14 -21.00
N LYS A 127 -4.08 4.46 -20.89
CA LYS A 127 -5.10 4.13 -21.92
C LYS A 127 -5.40 5.30 -22.85
N GLN A 128 -4.93 6.50 -22.52
CA GLN A 128 -5.25 7.74 -23.22
C GLN A 128 -4.21 8.14 -24.29
N ASN A 129 -3.10 7.39 -24.38
CA ASN A 129 -2.05 7.51 -25.40
C ASN A 129 -1.95 6.21 -26.18
#